data_AF-A0A848X915-F1
#
_entry.id   AF-A0A848X915-F1
#
_cell.length_a   1.000
_cell.length_b   1.000
_cell.length_c   1.000
_cell.angle_alpha   90.00
_cell.angle_beta   90.00
_cell.angle_gamma   90.00
#
_symmetry.space_group_name_H-M   'P 1'
#
loop_
_entity.id
_entity.type
_entity.pdbx_description
1 polymer ?
#
loop_
_entity_poly.entity_id
_entity_poly.type
_entity_poly.pdbx_seq_one_letter_code
_entity_poly.pdbx_strand_id
1 'polypeptide(L)' 'RLETAYGSNYGRLVEVKDRYDPHNLFRMNQNIAPTAPSTA' A
#
# COMPACT_ATOMS: atom_id res chain seq x y z
N ARG A 1 -2.63 13.12 -2.30
CA ARG A 1 -1.24 13.51 -2.69
C ARG A 1 -0.39 12.30 -3.09
N LEU A 2 -0.47 11.15 -2.40
CA LEU A 2 0.20 9.90 -2.79
C LEU A 2 -0.28 9.35 -4.16
N GLU A 3 -1.59 9.30 -4.38
CA GLU A 3 -2.18 8.88 -5.65
C GLU A 3 -1.75 9.77 -6.82
N THR A 4 -1.48 11.05 -6.56
CA THR A 4 -0.99 12.01 -7.55
C THR A 4 0.50 11.79 -7.87
N ALA A 5 1.27 11.24 -6.93
CA ALA A 5 2.69 10.95 -7.11
C ALA A 5 2.94 9.60 -7.83
N TYR A 6 2.09 8.59 -7.57
CA TYR A 6 2.19 7.27 -8.20
C TYR A 6 1.28 7.08 -9.42
N GLY A 7 0.27 7.93 -9.57
CA GLY A 7 -0.66 7.93 -10.70
C GLY A 7 -1.28 6.55 -10.95
N SER A 8 -1.29 6.12 -12.20
CA SER A 8 -1.83 4.83 -12.64
C SER A 8 -1.18 3.60 -11.98
N ASN A 9 0.01 3.74 -11.41
CA ASN A 9 0.72 2.63 -10.75
C ASN A 9 0.28 2.40 -9.30
N TYR A 10 -0.52 3.32 -8.72
CA TYR A 10 -0.97 3.21 -7.33
C TYR A 10 -1.72 1.89 -7.07
N GLY A 11 -2.63 1.48 -7.96
CA GLY A 11 -3.40 0.24 -7.81
C GLY A 11 -2.51 -1.00 -7.76
N ARG A 12 -1.49 -1.08 -8.63
CA ARG A 12 -0.54 -2.20 -8.64
C ARG A 12 0.31 -2.25 -7.37
N LEU A 13 0.68 -1.10 -6.82
CA LEU A 13 1.42 -1.02 -5.57
C LEU A 13 0.57 -1.48 -4.38
N VAL A 14 -0.73 -1.17 -4.38
CA VAL A 14 -1.69 -1.69 -3.39
C VAL A 14 -1.82 -3.20 -3.50
N GLU A 15 -1.97 -3.78 -4.70
CA GLU A 15 -2.04 -5.25 -4.86
C GLU A 15 -0.77 -5.96 -4.38
N VAL A 16 0.40 -5.38 -4.64
CA VAL A 16 1.68 -5.91 -4.14
C VAL A 16 1.73 -5.80 -2.61
N LYS A 17 1.28 -4.68 -2.05
CA LYS A 17 1.21 -4.47 -0.60
C LYS A 17 0.24 -5.45 0.06
N ASP A 18 -0.92 -5.70 -0.52
CA ASP A 18 -1.90 -6.67 -0.02
C ASP A 18 -1.33 -8.10 0.00
N ARG A 19 -0.54 -8.47 -1.00
CA ARG A 19 0.06 -9.80 -1.08
C ARG A 19 1.21 -10.00 -0.09
N TYR A 20 2.05 -8.99 0.12
CA TYR A 20 3.32 -9.16 0.82
C TYR A 20 3.41 -8.42 2.17
N ASP A 21 2.56 -7.42 2.41
CA ASP A 21 2.50 -6.63 3.65
C ASP A 21 1.04 -6.30 4.05
N PRO A 22 0.17 -7.31 4.23
CA PRO A 22 -1.24 -7.10 4.58
C PRO A 22 -1.42 -6.44 5.96
N HIS A 23 -0.41 -6.48 6.81
CA HIS A 23 -0.38 -5.86 8.13
C HIS A 23 0.25 -4.45 8.14
N ASN A 24 0.68 -3.95 6.97
CA ASN A 24 1.33 -2.65 6.81
C ASN A 24 2.49 -2.44 7.80
N LEU A 25 3.29 -3.48 8.01
CA LEU A 25 4.48 -3.50 8.87
C LEU A 25 5.56 -2.58 8.30
N PHE A 26 5.71 -2.54 6.97
CA PHE A 26 6.67 -1.68 6.30
C PHE A 26 6.03 -0.35 5.92
N ARG A 27 5.88 0.54 6.91
CA ARG A 27 5.20 1.84 6.76
C ARG A 27 6.11 3.07 6.83
N MET A 28 7.39 2.94 6.46
CA MET A 28 8.28 4.10 6.38
C MET A 28 8.05 4.93 5.10
N ASN A 29 8.28 6.25 5.16
CA ASN A 29 8.12 7.23 4.06
C ASN A 29 6.68 7.43 3.55
N GLN A 30 6.52 7.79 2.25
CA GLN A 30 5.26 7.92 1.50
C GLN A 30 4.54 6.56 1.44
N ASN A 31 3.99 6.13 2.57
CA ASN A 31 3.41 4.80 2.74
C ASN A 31 2.13 4.64 1.91
N ILE A 32 2.02 3.48 1.25
CA ILE A 32 0.80 3.02 0.58
C ILE A 32 0.11 2.04 1.52
N ALA A 33 -1.16 2.29 1.84
CA ALA A 33 -1.93 1.41 2.72
C ALA A 33 -2.50 0.22 1.92
N PRO A 34 -2.48 -1.00 2.49
CA PRO A 34 -3.21 -2.14 1.93
C PRO A 34 -4.72 -1.88 1.99
N THR A 35 -5.48 -2.54 1.12
CA THR A 35 -6.92 -2.33 0.94
C THR A 35 -7.74 -2.90 2.09
N ALA A 36 -7.24 -3.97 2.72
CA ALA A 36 -7.80 -4.57 3.92
C ALA A 36 -6.67 -4.85 4.90
N PRO A 37 -6.32 -3.89 5.80
CA PRO A 37 -5.35 -4.17 6.84
C PRO A 37 -5.88 -5.32 7.69
N SER A 38 -5.26 -6.49 7.57
CA SER A 38 -5.64 -7.65 8.36
C SER A 38 -5.20 -7.37 9.79
N THR A 39 -6.14 -7.26 10.70
CA THR A 39 -5.85 -7.18 12.13
C THR A 39 -5.51 -8.59 12.59
N ALA A 40 -4.21 -8.88 12.79
CA ALA A 40 -3.78 -10.07 13.52
C ALA A 40 -4.09 -9.91 15.02
#